data_AF-A0A9L0IUC9-F1
#
_entry.id   AF-A0A9L0IUC9-F1
#
_cell.length_a   1.000
_cell.length_b   1.000
_cell.length_c   1.000
_cell.angle_alpha   90.00
_cell.angle_beta   90.00
_cell.angle_gamma   90.00
#
_symmetry.space_group_name_H-M   'P 1'
#
loop_
_entity.id
_entity.type
_entity.pdbx_description
1 polymer ?
#
loop_
_entity_poly.entity_id
_entity_poly.type
_entity_poly.pdbx_seq_one_letter_code
_entity_poly.pdbx_strand_id
1 'polypeptide(L)'
;MAAAAAASIRERQTVALKRMLNFNVPHVKNSTGEPVWKVLIYDRFGQDIISPLLSVKELRDMGITLHLLLHSDRDPIPDVPAVYFVMPSEENIDRMCQDLRNQLYESYYLNFISAISRSKLEDIANAALAASAVAQVAKVFDQYLNFITLEDDMFVLCNQNKELVSYRAINRPDITDTEMETVMDTIVDSLFCFFVTLGAVPIIRCSRGTAAEMVAVKLDKKLRENLRDARNSLFTGDTLGAGQFSFQRPLLVLVDRNIDLATPLHHTWTYQALVHDVLARKLDVYFEYEEKIMSKTTLDKSLLDIISDPDAGTPEDKMRLFLIYYISAQQAPSEADLEQYKKALTDAGCNLNPLQYIKQWKAFAKMASAPASYGNSTTKSMGLLSRVMNTGSQFVMEGVKNLVLKQQNLPVTRILDNLMEMKSNPETDDYRYFDPKMLRGNDSSVPRNKNPFQEAIVFVVGGGNYIEYQNLVDYIKGKQGKHILYGCSELFNATQFIKQLSQLGQK
;
A
#
# COMPACT_ATOMS: atom_id res chain seq x y z
N MET A 1 11.10 29.37 -18.04
CA MET A 1 10.50 29.20 -16.69
C MET A 1 10.36 27.71 -16.46
N ALA A 2 11.13 27.14 -15.54
CA ALA A 2 10.89 25.76 -15.10
C ALA A 2 9.49 25.74 -14.47
N ALA A 3 8.62 24.85 -14.93
CA ALA A 3 7.36 24.60 -14.23
C ALA A 3 7.73 24.24 -12.79
N ALA A 4 7.13 24.93 -11.80
CA ALA A 4 7.26 24.51 -10.42
C ALA A 4 6.84 23.04 -10.35
N ALA A 5 7.74 22.16 -9.91
CA ALA A 5 7.43 20.75 -9.74
C ALA A 5 6.19 20.63 -8.83
N ALA A 6 5.23 19.79 -9.21
CA ALA A 6 4.08 19.53 -8.37
C ALA A 6 4.58 18.96 -7.02
N ALA A 7 4.04 19.46 -5.91
CA ALA A 7 4.39 18.98 -4.58
C ALA A 7 4.10 17.48 -4.45
N SER A 8 5.08 16.72 -3.94
CA SER A 8 4.97 15.26 -3.71
C SER A 8 3.85 14.95 -2.72
N ILE A 9 3.35 13.70 -2.70
CA ILE A 9 2.32 13.34 -1.71
C ILE A 9 2.87 13.47 -0.28
N ARG A 10 4.15 13.14 -0.10
CA ARG A 10 4.86 13.30 1.18
C ARG A 10 4.89 14.77 1.64
N GLU A 11 5.17 15.69 0.72
CA GLU A 11 5.13 17.12 1.01
C GLU A 11 3.71 17.58 1.36
N ARG A 12 2.70 17.17 0.59
CA ARG A 12 1.28 17.49 0.86
C ARG A 12 0.85 17.00 2.24
N GLN A 13 1.19 15.76 2.58
CA GLN A 13 0.89 15.19 3.89
C GLN A 13 1.61 15.94 5.02
N THR A 14 2.88 16.28 4.82
CA THR A 14 3.67 17.07 5.78
C THR A 14 3.06 18.46 6.00
N VAL A 15 2.62 19.14 4.93
CA VAL A 15 1.96 20.44 5.01
C VAL A 15 0.63 20.35 5.78
N ALA A 16 -0.16 19.29 5.55
CA ALA A 16 -1.40 19.06 6.28
C ALA A 16 -1.15 18.86 7.79
N LEU A 17 -0.15 18.05 8.16
CA LEU A 17 0.27 17.88 9.56
C LEU A 17 0.75 19.20 10.17
N LYS A 18 1.58 19.96 9.44
CA LYS A 18 2.07 21.26 9.93
C LYS A 18 0.94 22.27 10.14
N ARG A 19 -0.07 22.26 9.27
CA ARG A 19 -1.30 23.06 9.45
C ARG A 19 -2.07 22.61 10.70
N MET A 20 -2.23 21.31 10.91
CA MET A 20 -2.92 20.75 12.08
C MET A 20 -2.23 21.14 13.39
N LEU A 21 -0.92 20.94 13.49
CA LEU A 21 -0.11 21.32 14.65
C LEU A 21 -0.10 22.84 14.90
N ASN A 22 -0.40 23.63 13.88
CA ASN A 22 -0.63 25.08 13.97
C ASN A 22 -2.11 25.43 14.17
N PHE A 23 -2.84 24.66 14.99
CA PHE A 23 -4.26 24.89 15.32
C PHE A 23 -5.18 24.98 14.09
N ASN A 24 -4.88 24.18 13.07
CA ASN A 24 -5.53 24.15 11.75
C ASN A 24 -5.41 25.44 10.92
N VAL A 25 -4.49 26.33 11.27
CA VAL A 25 -4.19 27.57 10.55
C VAL A 25 -2.98 27.35 9.63
N PRO A 26 -2.98 27.89 8.39
CA PRO A 26 -1.84 27.79 7.50
C PRO A 26 -0.54 28.25 8.19
N HIS A 27 0.50 27.43 8.10
CA HIS A 27 1.80 27.76 8.67
C HIS A 27 2.58 28.64 7.67
N VAL A 28 2.76 29.92 8.01
CA VAL A 28 3.54 30.87 7.20
C VAL A 28 4.97 30.89 7.73
N LYS A 29 5.93 30.45 6.91
CA LYS A 29 7.36 30.32 7.28
C LYS A 29 8.05 31.63 7.76
N ASN A 30 7.36 32.78 7.70
CA ASN A 30 7.88 34.10 8.05
C ASN A 30 7.05 34.82 9.15
N SER A 31 6.21 34.10 9.89
CA SER A 31 5.54 34.69 11.05
C SER A 31 6.58 34.96 12.15
N THR A 32 6.92 36.23 12.38
CA THR A 32 7.82 36.70 13.45
C THR A 32 7.23 36.57 14.86
N GLY A 33 6.16 35.80 15.02
CA GLY A 33 5.50 35.58 16.31
C GLY A 33 6.15 34.42 17.06
N GLU A 34 6.32 34.56 18.36
CA GLU A 34 6.74 33.45 19.22
C GLU A 34 5.73 32.29 19.08
N PRO A 35 6.20 31.04 18.92
CA PRO A 35 5.31 29.90 18.82
C PRO A 35 4.55 29.73 20.14
N VAL A 36 3.22 29.59 20.05
CA VAL A 36 2.39 29.24 21.21
C VAL A 36 2.77 27.83 21.65
N TRP A 37 3.23 27.70 22.89
CA TRP A 37 3.56 26.41 23.49
C TRP A 37 2.31 25.54 23.63
N LYS A 38 2.43 24.28 23.24
CA LYS A 38 1.32 23.32 23.26
C LYS A 38 1.80 21.90 23.48
N VAL A 39 0.89 21.04 23.92
CA VAL A 39 1.11 19.60 24.08
C VAL A 39 0.52 18.87 22.87
N LEU A 40 1.21 17.86 22.36
CA LEU A 40 0.70 16.96 21.32
C LEU A 40 0.27 15.63 21.95
N ILE A 41 -0.99 15.25 21.78
CA ILE A 41 -1.52 13.96 22.22
C ILE A 41 -1.86 13.15 20.98
N TYR A 42 -1.29 11.96 20.83
CA TYR A 42 -1.61 11.08 19.71
C TYR A 42 -1.78 9.64 20.18
N ASP A 43 -2.44 8.81 19.37
CA ASP A 43 -2.43 7.36 19.55
C ASP A 43 -1.28 6.74 18.72
N ARG A 44 -1.19 5.41 18.70
CA ARG A 44 -0.15 4.72 17.92
C ARG A 44 -0.28 4.97 16.42
N PHE A 45 -1.50 5.14 15.90
CA PHE A 45 -1.73 5.48 14.50
C PHE A 45 -1.17 6.86 14.17
N GLY A 46 -1.49 7.86 14.99
CA GLY A 46 -0.98 9.22 14.83
C GLY A 46 0.54 9.29 14.94
N GLN A 47 1.14 8.49 15.82
CA GLN A 47 2.59 8.35 15.94
C GLN A 47 3.24 7.78 14.67
N ASP A 48 2.68 6.70 14.12
CA ASP A 48 3.18 6.06 12.90
C ASP A 48 3.09 7.00 11.67
N ILE A 49 2.12 7.92 11.65
CA ILE A 49 1.96 8.93 10.58
C ILE A 49 2.93 10.10 10.76
N ILE A 50 3.11 10.62 11.98
CA ILE A 50 3.93 11.81 12.22
C ILE A 50 5.43 11.49 12.15
N SER A 51 5.85 10.35 12.72
CA SER A 51 7.27 10.05 12.93
C SER A 51 8.14 10.01 11.67
N PRO A 52 7.66 9.55 10.49
CA PRO A 52 8.47 9.57 9.27
C PRO A 52 8.58 10.95 8.64
N LEU A 53 7.68 11.88 9.00
CA LEU A 53 7.50 13.17 8.31
C LEU A 53 8.04 14.36 9.09
N LEU A 54 8.03 14.29 10.41
CA LEU A 54 8.44 15.39 11.28
C LEU A 54 9.45 14.89 12.32
N SER A 55 10.61 15.55 12.33
CA SER A 55 11.60 15.32 13.39
C SER A 55 11.16 15.95 14.72
N VAL A 56 11.71 15.47 15.83
CA VAL A 56 11.50 16.08 17.17
C VAL A 56 11.90 17.56 17.17
N LYS A 57 12.95 17.91 16.41
CA LYS A 57 13.36 19.30 16.22
C LYS A 57 12.25 20.13 15.58
N GLU A 58 11.66 19.66 14.49
CA GLU A 58 10.56 20.36 13.81
C GLU A 58 9.32 20.48 14.69
N LEU A 59 8.97 19.44 15.46
CA LEU A 59 7.87 19.52 16.42
C LEU A 59 8.10 20.65 17.44
N ARG A 60 9.33 20.73 17.99
CA ARG A 60 9.70 21.79 18.93
C ARG A 60 9.70 23.18 18.29
N ASP A 61 10.22 23.30 17.06
CA ASP A 61 10.22 24.56 16.30
C ASP A 61 8.78 25.05 16.02
N MET A 62 7.79 24.14 16.08
CA MET A 62 6.36 24.43 15.97
C MET A 62 5.64 24.67 17.31
N GLY A 63 6.38 24.75 18.41
CA GLY A 63 5.83 25.01 19.74
C GLY A 63 5.34 23.75 20.47
N ILE A 64 5.60 22.54 19.97
CA ILE A 64 5.30 21.30 20.71
C ILE A 64 6.36 21.12 21.80
N THR A 65 5.99 21.34 23.06
CA THR A 65 6.91 21.16 24.20
C THR A 65 6.96 19.71 24.67
N LEU A 66 5.83 19.01 24.57
CA LEU A 66 5.66 17.64 25.01
C LEU A 66 4.77 16.87 24.04
N HIS A 67 5.11 15.61 23.75
CA HIS A 67 4.27 14.70 22.96
C HIS A 67 4.06 13.39 23.73
N LEU A 68 2.80 12.98 23.89
CA LEU A 68 2.42 11.85 24.74
C LEU A 68 1.42 10.93 24.02
N LEU A 69 1.45 9.64 24.37
CA LEU A 69 0.46 8.68 23.90
C LEU A 69 -0.87 8.88 24.62
N LEU A 70 -2.00 8.81 23.89
CA LEU A 70 -3.36 8.98 24.42
C LEU A 70 -3.69 8.00 25.57
N HIS A 71 -3.08 6.83 25.58
CA HIS A 71 -3.31 5.80 26.60
C HIS A 71 -2.24 5.75 27.69
N SER A 72 -1.32 6.71 27.73
CA SER A 72 -0.41 6.84 28.87
C SER A 72 -1.10 7.52 30.05
N ASP A 73 -0.56 7.30 31.24
CA ASP A 73 -0.81 8.16 32.39
C ASP A 73 -0.22 9.55 32.10
N ARG A 74 -0.98 10.60 32.41
CA ARG A 74 -0.63 11.99 32.13
C ARG A 74 -1.03 12.89 33.28
N ASP A 75 -0.11 13.74 33.71
CA ASP A 75 -0.40 14.76 34.72
C ASP A 75 -1.16 15.94 34.09
N PRO A 76 -2.07 16.60 34.83
CA PRO A 76 -2.75 17.81 34.36
C PRO A 76 -1.78 18.96 34.09
N ILE A 77 -1.95 19.63 32.95
CA ILE A 77 -1.24 20.85 32.55
C ILE A 77 -2.28 21.91 32.12
N PRO A 78 -3.03 22.48 33.08
CA PRO A 78 -4.24 23.27 32.82
C PRO A 78 -4.00 24.61 32.12
N ASP A 79 -2.76 25.10 32.08
CA ASP A 79 -2.38 26.39 31.47
C ASP A 79 -1.81 26.24 30.05
N VAL A 80 -1.87 25.03 29.46
CA VAL A 80 -1.29 24.75 28.14
C VAL A 80 -2.33 24.11 27.22
N PRO A 81 -2.48 24.59 25.97
CA PRO A 81 -3.36 23.97 25.00
C PRO A 81 -2.84 22.60 24.54
N ALA A 82 -3.76 21.68 24.26
CA ALA A 82 -3.45 20.35 23.74
C ALA A 82 -4.03 20.12 22.33
N VAL A 83 -3.18 19.65 21.43
CA VAL A 83 -3.54 19.19 20.09
C VAL A 83 -3.64 17.68 20.10
N TYR A 84 -4.84 17.15 19.89
CA TYR A 84 -5.10 15.72 19.78
C TYR A 84 -5.04 15.32 18.31
N PHE A 85 -4.30 14.26 17.97
CA PHE A 85 -4.24 13.64 16.65
C PHE A 85 -4.39 12.12 16.78
N VAL A 86 -5.62 11.63 16.62
CA VAL A 86 -6.00 10.26 17.01
C VAL A 86 -6.97 9.62 16.04
N MET A 87 -7.03 8.28 16.00
CA MET A 87 -8.11 7.58 15.30
C MET A 87 -9.44 7.76 16.04
N PRO A 88 -10.59 7.86 15.35
CA PRO A 88 -11.89 7.93 15.98
C PRO A 88 -12.38 6.53 16.44
N SER A 89 -11.57 5.77 17.19
CA SER A 89 -11.97 4.48 17.81
C SER A 89 -12.74 4.73 19.11
N GLU A 90 -13.61 3.80 19.50
CA GLU A 90 -14.39 3.92 20.76
C GLU A 90 -13.48 4.14 21.97
N GLU A 91 -12.41 3.32 22.09
CA GLU A 91 -11.39 3.45 23.15
C GLU A 91 -10.76 4.85 23.21
N ASN A 92 -10.46 5.45 22.05
CA ASN A 92 -9.87 6.78 22.00
C ASN A 92 -10.89 7.85 22.42
N ILE A 93 -12.13 7.74 21.94
CA ILE A 93 -13.22 8.67 22.31
C ILE A 93 -13.46 8.64 23.82
N ASP A 94 -13.53 7.44 24.42
CA ASP A 94 -13.71 7.29 25.87
C ASP A 94 -12.58 7.94 26.67
N ARG A 95 -11.33 7.72 26.24
CA ARG A 95 -10.16 8.31 26.89
C ARG A 95 -10.14 9.84 26.76
N MET A 96 -10.55 10.38 25.62
CA MET A 96 -10.70 11.83 25.42
C MET A 96 -11.83 12.42 26.29
N CYS A 97 -12.96 11.73 26.39
CA CYS A 97 -14.06 12.12 27.27
C CYS A 97 -13.61 12.15 28.75
N GLN A 98 -12.74 11.23 29.16
CA GLN A 98 -12.13 11.26 30.50
C GLN A 98 -11.19 12.46 30.69
N ASP A 99 -10.36 12.78 29.69
CA ASP A 99 -9.47 13.95 29.75
C ASP A 99 -10.25 15.26 29.88
N LEU A 100 -11.42 15.37 29.25
CA LEU A 100 -12.32 16.52 29.39
C LEU A 100 -12.95 16.61 30.80
N ARG A 101 -13.38 15.48 31.37
CA ARG A 101 -13.90 15.42 32.74
C ARG A 101 -12.87 15.82 33.78
N ASN A 102 -11.61 15.44 33.54
CA ASN A 102 -10.49 15.77 34.41
C ASN A 102 -9.87 17.15 34.14
N GLN A 103 -10.32 17.84 33.07
CA GLN A 103 -9.82 19.16 32.64
C GLN A 103 -8.29 19.24 32.62
N LEU A 104 -7.65 18.25 31.99
CA LEU A 104 -6.19 18.12 31.94
C LEU A 104 -5.48 19.29 31.25
N TYR A 105 -6.13 20.04 30.37
CA TYR A 105 -5.50 21.07 29.53
C TYR A 105 -6.36 22.33 29.44
N GLU A 106 -5.74 23.46 29.07
CA GLU A 106 -6.43 24.75 28.92
C GLU A 106 -7.52 24.69 27.85
N SER A 107 -7.15 24.12 26.70
CA SER A 107 -8.02 23.96 25.54
C SER A 107 -7.67 22.74 24.71
N TYR A 108 -8.67 22.19 24.04
CA TYR A 108 -8.63 20.91 23.34
C TYR A 108 -8.86 21.14 21.84
N TYR A 109 -7.86 20.84 21.03
CA TYR A 109 -7.93 20.86 19.58
C TYR A 109 -8.02 19.42 19.08
N LEU A 110 -9.23 18.98 18.78
CA LEU A 110 -9.52 17.59 18.43
C LEU A 110 -9.32 17.37 16.93
N ASN A 111 -8.32 16.59 16.54
CA ASN A 111 -8.06 16.25 15.15
C ASN A 111 -8.14 14.73 14.97
N PHE A 112 -9.12 14.29 14.19
CA PHE A 112 -9.29 12.87 13.87
C PHE A 112 -8.54 12.51 12.60
N ILE A 113 -7.82 11.40 12.63
CA ILE A 113 -7.03 10.89 11.50
C ILE A 113 -7.93 10.56 10.30
N SER A 114 -9.13 10.02 10.56
CA SER A 114 -10.20 9.77 9.60
C SER A 114 -11.51 10.41 10.07
N ALA A 115 -12.54 10.39 9.21
CA ALA A 115 -13.83 11.01 9.54
C ALA A 115 -14.48 10.39 10.79
N ILE A 116 -14.86 11.23 11.76
CA ILE A 116 -15.61 10.79 12.93
C ILE A 116 -17.10 10.58 12.63
N SER A 117 -17.72 9.57 13.25
CA SER A 117 -19.16 9.37 13.15
C SER A 117 -19.93 10.37 14.02
N ARG A 118 -21.16 10.68 13.61
CA ARG A 118 -22.04 11.59 14.36
C ARG A 118 -22.27 11.13 15.81
N SER A 119 -22.47 9.83 16.02
CA SER A 119 -22.65 9.26 17.36
C SER A 119 -21.46 9.57 18.27
N LYS A 120 -20.23 9.32 17.79
CA LYS A 120 -19.01 9.57 18.57
C LYS A 120 -18.80 11.05 18.87
N LEU A 121 -19.21 11.93 17.94
CA LEU A 121 -19.19 13.38 18.16
C LEU A 121 -20.20 13.79 19.24
N GLU A 122 -21.40 13.21 19.24
CA GLU A 122 -22.42 13.43 20.28
C GLU A 122 -21.93 12.95 21.66
N ASP A 123 -21.18 11.84 21.73
CA ASP A 123 -20.57 11.35 22.96
C ASP A 123 -19.57 12.36 23.56
N ILE A 124 -18.69 12.92 22.73
CA ILE A 124 -17.73 13.98 23.15
C ILE A 124 -18.48 15.23 23.61
N ALA A 125 -19.51 15.65 22.87
CA ALA A 125 -20.30 16.82 23.22
C ALA A 125 -21.00 16.66 24.58
N ASN A 126 -21.60 15.48 24.81
CA ASN A 126 -22.23 15.14 26.09
C ASN A 126 -21.21 15.12 27.23
N ALA A 127 -20.03 14.56 27.02
CA ALA A 127 -18.95 14.57 28.01
C ALA A 127 -18.47 15.99 28.34
N ALA A 128 -18.29 16.84 27.33
CA ALA A 128 -17.90 18.24 27.51
C ALA A 128 -18.96 19.05 28.27
N LEU A 129 -20.25 18.83 27.99
CA LEU A 129 -21.38 19.44 28.71
C LEU A 129 -21.39 19.02 30.19
N ALA A 130 -21.28 17.71 30.46
CA ALA A 130 -21.27 17.19 31.82
C ALA A 130 -20.05 17.70 32.63
N ALA A 131 -18.90 17.86 31.98
CA ALA A 131 -17.68 18.37 32.58
C ALA A 131 -17.62 19.91 32.70
N SER A 132 -18.62 20.63 32.19
CA SER A 132 -18.57 22.10 32.02
C SER A 132 -17.34 22.60 31.24
N ALA A 133 -16.83 21.76 30.33
CA ALA A 133 -15.61 22.00 29.55
C ALA A 133 -15.90 22.41 28.08
N VAL A 134 -17.16 22.74 27.74
CA VAL A 134 -17.56 23.09 26.36
C VAL A 134 -16.73 24.24 25.79
N ALA A 135 -16.44 25.26 26.59
CA ALA A 135 -15.63 26.40 26.17
C ALA A 135 -14.15 26.05 25.94
N GLN A 136 -13.67 24.93 26.52
CA GLN A 136 -12.30 24.46 26.36
C GLN A 136 -12.13 23.66 25.05
N VAL A 137 -13.20 23.09 24.48
CA VAL A 137 -13.13 22.42 23.17
C VAL A 137 -13.08 23.47 22.06
N ALA A 138 -11.87 23.85 21.66
CA ALA A 138 -11.64 24.97 20.76
C ALA A 138 -12.02 24.64 19.30
N LYS A 139 -11.64 23.45 18.82
CA LYS A 139 -11.79 23.03 17.42
C LYS A 139 -11.94 21.52 17.30
N VAL A 140 -12.72 21.09 16.31
CA VAL A 140 -12.87 19.67 15.93
C VAL A 140 -12.72 19.55 14.42
N PHE A 141 -11.80 18.71 13.96
CA PHE A 141 -11.49 18.54 12.54
C PHE A 141 -11.26 17.07 12.16
N ASP A 142 -11.78 16.69 10.99
CA ASP A 142 -11.35 15.49 10.28
C ASP A 142 -10.16 15.84 9.39
N GLN A 143 -9.00 15.19 9.60
CA GLN A 143 -7.76 15.50 8.88
C GLN A 143 -7.60 14.70 7.57
N TYR A 144 -8.22 13.52 7.48
CA TYR A 144 -8.08 12.61 6.34
C TYR A 144 -6.62 12.23 6.03
N LEU A 145 -5.85 11.88 7.06
CA LEU A 145 -4.43 11.54 6.98
C LEU A 145 -4.15 10.05 7.29
N ASN A 146 -5.14 9.18 7.09
CA ASN A 146 -5.04 7.74 7.40
C ASN A 146 -4.18 6.93 6.40
N PHE A 147 -2.92 7.31 6.23
CA PHE A 147 -1.91 6.61 5.43
C PHE A 147 -0.52 7.13 5.84
N ILE A 148 0.54 6.41 5.48
CA ILE A 148 1.92 6.78 5.81
C ILE A 148 2.70 6.97 4.50
N THR A 149 3.39 8.09 4.33
CA THR A 149 4.33 8.30 3.23
C THR A 149 5.76 8.04 3.71
N LEU A 150 6.45 7.14 3.02
CA LEU A 150 7.83 6.74 3.35
C LEU A 150 8.83 7.30 2.35
N GLU A 151 8.41 7.50 1.09
CA GLU A 151 9.15 8.17 0.03
C GLU A 151 8.27 9.27 -0.57
N ASP A 152 8.83 10.12 -1.45
CA ASP A 152 8.07 11.20 -2.09
C ASP A 152 6.87 10.68 -2.89
N ASP A 153 7.02 9.52 -3.54
CA ASP A 153 6.03 8.90 -4.42
C ASP A 153 5.59 7.51 -3.93
N MET A 154 5.73 7.24 -2.63
CA MET A 154 5.29 6.00 -2.00
C MET A 154 4.44 6.23 -0.76
N PHE A 155 3.32 5.51 -0.68
CA PHE A 155 2.51 5.45 0.53
C PHE A 155 2.14 4.01 0.92
N VAL A 156 1.86 3.81 2.20
CA VAL A 156 1.42 2.54 2.77
C VAL A 156 0.25 2.79 3.70
N LEU A 157 -0.58 1.78 3.95
CA LEU A 157 -1.60 1.90 4.98
C LEU A 157 -1.00 1.82 6.38
N CYS A 158 -1.72 2.36 7.37
CA CYS A 158 -1.22 2.49 8.74
C CYS A 158 -0.75 1.16 9.35
N ASN A 159 0.46 1.17 9.93
CA ASN A 159 1.18 -0.01 10.37
C ASN A 159 0.49 -0.80 11.49
N GLN A 160 -0.30 -0.15 12.35
CA GLN A 160 -1.08 -0.83 13.40
C GLN A 160 -2.06 -1.89 12.85
N ASN A 161 -2.55 -1.73 11.61
CA ASN A 161 -3.47 -2.67 10.95
C ASN A 161 -2.78 -3.61 9.96
N LYS A 162 -1.44 -3.69 9.98
CA LYS A 162 -0.64 -4.45 9.00
C LYS A 162 -1.09 -5.91 8.85
N GLU A 163 -1.37 -6.59 9.97
CA GLU A 163 -1.83 -7.98 9.95
C GLU A 163 -3.24 -8.13 9.37
N LEU A 164 -4.14 -7.16 9.58
CA LEU A 164 -5.52 -7.19 9.09
C LEU A 164 -5.60 -7.03 7.57
N VAL A 165 -4.72 -6.21 6.98
CA VAL A 165 -4.68 -5.94 5.54
C VAL A 165 -3.58 -6.71 4.80
N SER A 166 -3.01 -7.73 5.46
CA SER A 166 -1.93 -8.56 4.95
C SER A 166 -2.39 -9.53 3.86
N TYR A 167 -1.44 -10.05 3.08
CA TYR A 167 -1.73 -11.12 2.11
C TYR A 167 -2.34 -12.33 2.81
N ARG A 168 -1.82 -12.70 3.98
CA ARG A 168 -2.37 -13.79 4.79
C ARG A 168 -3.81 -13.57 5.19
N ALA A 169 -4.15 -12.40 5.72
CA ALA A 169 -5.51 -12.14 6.19
C ALA A 169 -6.53 -12.30 5.06
N ILE A 170 -6.20 -11.83 3.85
CA ILE A 170 -7.09 -11.89 2.69
C ILE A 170 -7.20 -13.32 2.11
N ASN A 171 -6.18 -14.16 2.27
CA ASN A 171 -6.11 -15.48 1.60
C ASN A 171 -6.23 -16.68 2.55
N ARG A 172 -6.52 -16.47 3.84
CA ARG A 172 -6.73 -17.57 4.78
C ARG A 172 -8.04 -18.31 4.46
N PRO A 173 -8.09 -19.66 4.54
CA PRO A 173 -9.28 -20.43 4.16
C PRO A 173 -10.52 -20.19 5.05
N ASP A 174 -10.31 -19.70 6.27
CA ASP A 174 -11.31 -19.49 7.32
C ASP A 174 -11.83 -18.04 7.39
N ILE A 175 -11.43 -17.16 6.46
CA ILE A 175 -11.95 -15.79 6.43
C ILE A 175 -13.45 -15.78 6.12
N THR A 176 -14.21 -15.09 6.96
CA THR A 176 -15.64 -14.87 6.74
C THR A 176 -15.89 -13.68 5.81
N ASP A 177 -17.05 -13.65 5.15
CA ASP A 177 -17.45 -12.52 4.30
C ASP A 177 -17.43 -11.19 5.09
N THR A 178 -17.86 -11.19 6.35
CA THR A 178 -17.87 -10.00 7.22
C THR A 178 -16.46 -9.49 7.52
N GLU A 179 -15.51 -10.39 7.79
CA GLU A 179 -14.12 -10.00 8.01
C GLU A 179 -13.49 -9.46 6.73
N MET A 180 -13.77 -10.10 5.59
CA MET A 180 -13.33 -9.61 4.28
C MET A 180 -13.85 -8.20 4.02
N GLU A 181 -15.14 -7.96 4.26
CA GLU A 181 -15.76 -6.64 4.12
C GLU A 181 -15.06 -5.58 4.99
N THR A 182 -14.72 -5.93 6.24
CA THR A 182 -14.01 -5.07 7.20
C THR A 182 -12.59 -4.72 6.72
N VAL A 183 -11.86 -5.71 6.18
CA VAL A 183 -10.54 -5.51 5.58
C VAL A 183 -10.64 -4.55 4.39
N MET A 184 -11.61 -4.76 3.50
CA MET A 184 -11.82 -3.89 2.34
C MET A 184 -12.22 -2.46 2.75
N ASP A 185 -13.09 -2.30 3.74
CA ASP A 185 -13.47 -0.97 4.26
C ASP A 185 -12.27 -0.22 4.84
N THR A 186 -11.38 -0.92 5.55
CA THR A 186 -10.14 -0.33 6.08
C THR A 186 -9.23 0.20 4.95
N ILE A 187 -9.08 -0.56 3.86
CA ILE A 187 -8.30 -0.16 2.69
C ILE A 187 -8.96 1.05 1.99
N VAL A 188 -10.29 0.99 1.78
CA VAL A 188 -11.06 2.04 1.11
C VAL A 188 -11.02 3.35 1.89
N ASP A 189 -11.13 3.30 3.22
CA ASP A 189 -11.05 4.47 4.09
C ASP A 189 -9.70 5.18 3.98
N SER A 190 -8.63 4.40 3.93
CA SER A 190 -7.27 4.91 3.81
C SER A 190 -7.00 5.49 2.42
N LEU A 191 -7.42 4.79 1.35
CA LEU A 191 -7.34 5.30 -0.03
C LEU A 191 -8.17 6.58 -0.21
N PHE A 192 -9.34 6.65 0.40
CA PHE A 192 -10.15 7.86 0.39
C PHE A 192 -9.41 9.04 1.05
N CYS A 193 -8.80 8.82 2.22
CA CYS A 193 -7.97 9.83 2.89
C CYS A 193 -6.80 10.30 2.02
N PHE A 194 -6.13 9.36 1.36
CA PHE A 194 -5.07 9.64 0.39
C PHE A 194 -5.56 10.55 -0.74
N PHE A 195 -6.70 10.25 -1.37
CA PHE A 195 -7.22 11.08 -2.46
C PHE A 195 -7.72 12.45 -2.00
N VAL A 196 -8.25 12.56 -0.78
CA VAL A 196 -8.58 13.86 -0.15
C VAL A 196 -7.31 14.70 0.02
N THR A 197 -6.21 14.10 0.51
CA THR A 197 -4.92 14.80 0.66
C THR A 197 -4.28 15.15 -0.69
N LEU A 198 -4.41 14.27 -1.69
CA LEU A 198 -3.94 14.53 -3.05
C LEU A 198 -4.74 15.66 -3.71
N GLY A 199 -6.02 15.81 -3.34
CA GLY A 199 -6.92 16.81 -3.93
C GLY A 199 -7.46 16.43 -5.31
N ALA A 200 -7.42 15.14 -5.66
CA ALA A 200 -7.79 14.66 -6.99
C ALA A 200 -8.69 13.44 -6.92
N VAL A 201 -9.69 13.39 -7.81
CA VAL A 201 -10.57 12.21 -7.95
C VAL A 201 -10.05 11.35 -9.10
N PRO A 202 -9.64 10.10 -8.85
CA PRO A 202 -9.04 9.25 -9.86
C PRO A 202 -10.07 8.67 -10.83
N ILE A 203 -9.60 8.18 -11.97
CA ILE A 203 -10.28 7.14 -12.76
C ILE A 203 -9.76 5.79 -12.26
N ILE A 204 -10.64 4.85 -11.93
CA ILE A 204 -10.24 3.59 -11.30
C ILE A 204 -10.25 2.44 -12.32
N ARG A 205 -9.16 1.68 -12.36
CA ARG A 205 -9.01 0.45 -13.14
C ARG A 205 -8.62 -0.70 -12.22
N CYS A 206 -9.27 -1.85 -12.35
CA CYS A 206 -8.94 -3.04 -11.57
C CYS A 206 -9.21 -4.33 -12.34
N SER A 207 -8.57 -5.42 -11.90
CA SER A 207 -8.90 -6.77 -12.33
C SER A 207 -10.29 -7.20 -11.85
N ARG A 208 -10.90 -8.20 -12.52
CA ARG A 208 -12.21 -8.77 -12.15
C ARG A 208 -12.03 -9.98 -11.21
N GLY A 209 -12.98 -10.18 -10.31
CA GLY A 209 -13.06 -11.33 -9.42
C GLY A 209 -12.02 -11.35 -8.30
N THR A 210 -11.43 -10.20 -7.97
CA THR A 210 -10.34 -10.07 -6.98
C THR A 210 -10.73 -9.16 -5.83
N ALA A 211 -9.95 -9.18 -4.74
CA ALA A 211 -10.09 -8.22 -3.65
C ALA A 211 -9.97 -6.77 -4.15
N ALA A 212 -9.12 -6.54 -5.16
CA ALA A 212 -9.00 -5.25 -5.83
C ALA A 212 -10.31 -4.74 -6.45
N GLU A 213 -11.18 -5.62 -6.94
CA GLU A 213 -12.52 -5.23 -7.44
C GLU A 213 -13.44 -4.75 -6.30
N MET A 214 -13.44 -5.44 -5.16
CA MET A 214 -14.22 -5.03 -3.99
C MET A 214 -13.80 -3.65 -3.49
N VAL A 215 -12.49 -3.41 -3.40
CA VAL A 215 -11.93 -2.08 -3.09
C VAL A 215 -12.35 -1.05 -4.13
N ALA A 216 -12.27 -1.36 -5.43
CA ALA A 216 -12.62 -0.44 -6.50
C ALA A 216 -14.09 -0.01 -6.44
N VAL A 217 -15.01 -0.97 -6.27
CA VAL A 217 -16.46 -0.70 -6.20
C VAL A 217 -16.80 0.15 -4.97
N LYS A 218 -16.25 -0.20 -3.80
CA LYS A 218 -16.48 0.54 -2.56
C LYS A 218 -15.88 1.95 -2.61
N LEU A 219 -14.66 2.10 -3.14
CA LEU A 219 -14.01 3.40 -3.28
C LEU A 219 -14.74 4.29 -4.28
N ASP A 220 -15.16 3.75 -5.43
CA ASP A 220 -15.98 4.48 -6.41
C ASP A 220 -17.28 4.98 -5.79
N LYS A 221 -17.98 4.12 -5.04
CA LYS A 221 -19.19 4.50 -4.29
C LYS A 221 -18.91 5.64 -3.30
N LYS A 222 -17.88 5.51 -2.46
CA LYS A 222 -17.51 6.51 -1.44
C LYS A 222 -17.13 7.86 -2.05
N LEU A 223 -16.39 7.85 -3.16
CA LEU A 223 -16.04 9.06 -3.92
C LEU A 223 -17.28 9.73 -4.53
N ARG A 224 -18.19 8.95 -5.14
CA ARG A 224 -19.45 9.48 -5.71
C ARG A 224 -20.34 10.12 -4.66
N GLU A 225 -20.47 9.49 -3.49
CA GLU A 225 -21.27 10.01 -2.38
C GLU A 225 -20.73 11.37 -1.91
N ASN A 226 -19.41 11.51 -1.76
CA ASN A 226 -18.79 12.78 -1.39
C ASN A 226 -18.92 13.86 -2.49
N LEU A 227 -18.89 13.47 -3.77
CA LEU A 227 -19.06 14.41 -4.89
C LEU A 227 -20.49 14.90 -5.08
N ARG A 228 -21.49 14.14 -4.63
CA ARG A 228 -22.90 14.55 -4.69
C ARG A 228 -23.21 15.67 -3.70
N ASP A 229 -22.51 15.72 -2.57
CA ASP A 229 -22.68 16.77 -1.57
C ASP A 229 -21.84 18.02 -1.92
N ALA A 230 -22.35 18.82 -2.87
CA ALA A 230 -21.65 20.00 -3.38
C ALA A 230 -21.36 21.08 -2.32
N ARG A 231 -22.01 21.05 -1.14
CA ARG A 231 -21.74 22.00 -0.04
C ARG A 231 -20.56 21.56 0.83
N ASN A 232 -20.23 20.26 0.82
CA ASN A 232 -19.18 19.65 1.65
C ASN A 232 -18.17 18.85 0.83
N SER A 233 -18.07 19.09 -0.48
CA SER A 233 -17.19 18.29 -1.31
C SER A 233 -15.72 18.57 -0.95
N LEU A 234 -15.05 17.51 -0.49
CA LEU A 234 -13.65 17.56 -0.05
C LEU A 234 -12.68 17.77 -1.22
N PHE A 235 -13.18 17.65 -2.44
CA PHE A 235 -12.42 17.74 -3.69
C PHE A 235 -12.60 19.09 -4.40
N THR A 236 -13.34 20.05 -3.82
CA THR A 236 -13.64 21.36 -4.43
C THR A 236 -13.39 22.56 -3.53
N GLY A 237 -12.96 22.38 -2.27
CA GLY A 237 -12.84 23.45 -1.28
C GLY A 237 -11.49 24.20 -1.26
N ASP A 238 -11.52 25.44 -0.77
CA ASP A 238 -10.40 26.39 -0.54
C ASP A 238 -9.22 25.88 0.32
N THR A 239 -9.26 24.63 0.81
CA THR A 239 -8.20 24.01 1.62
C THR A 239 -6.95 23.67 0.81
N LEU A 240 -7.08 23.62 -0.52
CA LEU A 240 -6.00 23.46 -1.48
C LEU A 240 -5.98 24.75 -2.31
N GLY A 241 -4.92 25.56 -2.16
CA GLY A 241 -4.85 26.90 -2.75
C GLY A 241 -5.27 26.93 -4.22
N ALA A 242 -6.08 27.93 -4.58
CA ALA A 242 -6.52 28.24 -5.93
C ALA A 242 -5.31 28.31 -6.88
N GLY A 243 -5.00 27.21 -7.58
CA GLY A 243 -3.84 27.12 -8.46
C GLY A 243 -3.30 25.72 -8.73
N GLN A 244 -3.65 24.70 -7.94
CA GLN A 244 -3.18 23.32 -8.13
C GLN A 244 -4.22 22.38 -8.78
N PHE A 245 -5.13 22.91 -9.61
CA PHE A 245 -6.01 22.04 -10.39
C PHE A 245 -5.20 21.37 -11.49
N SER A 246 -4.90 20.07 -11.33
CA SER A 246 -4.56 19.26 -12.50
C SER A 246 -5.83 19.14 -13.34
N PHE A 247 -5.81 19.71 -14.55
CA PHE A 247 -6.88 19.54 -15.53
C PHE A 247 -7.02 18.07 -15.98
N GLN A 248 -6.02 17.22 -15.71
CA GLN A 248 -6.05 15.80 -16.00
C GLN A 248 -6.20 14.97 -14.72
N ARG A 249 -7.19 14.09 -14.70
CA ARG A 249 -7.45 13.20 -13.57
C ARG A 249 -6.41 12.08 -13.53
N PRO A 250 -5.89 11.73 -12.35
CA PRO A 250 -4.98 10.62 -12.23
C PRO A 250 -5.69 9.28 -12.49
N LEU A 251 -4.95 8.31 -13.01
CA LEU A 251 -5.36 6.92 -13.12
C LEU A 251 -5.03 6.18 -11.83
N LEU A 252 -5.99 5.56 -11.16
CA LEU A 252 -5.75 4.58 -10.10
C LEU A 252 -5.82 3.17 -10.70
N VAL A 253 -4.73 2.42 -10.62
CA VAL A 253 -4.67 1.00 -10.97
C VAL A 253 -4.63 0.18 -9.68
N LEU A 254 -5.71 -0.55 -9.41
CA LEU A 254 -5.79 -1.49 -8.30
C LEU A 254 -5.40 -2.88 -8.78
N VAL A 255 -4.39 -3.46 -8.13
CA VAL A 255 -3.91 -4.81 -8.41
C VAL A 255 -3.92 -5.66 -7.14
N ASP A 256 -4.05 -6.97 -7.30
CA ASP A 256 -3.98 -7.94 -6.21
C ASP A 256 -2.60 -8.58 -6.21
N ARG A 257 -2.00 -8.81 -5.03
CA ARG A 257 -0.68 -9.47 -4.89
C ARG A 257 -0.59 -10.81 -5.64
N ASN A 258 -1.71 -11.50 -5.86
CA ASN A 258 -1.77 -12.73 -6.64
C ASN A 258 -1.29 -12.59 -8.10
N ILE A 259 -1.13 -11.38 -8.65
CA ILE A 259 -0.52 -11.20 -9.97
C ILE A 259 0.98 -11.57 -10.00
N ASP A 260 1.67 -11.43 -8.86
CA ASP A 260 3.11 -11.65 -8.76
C ASP A 260 3.54 -11.99 -7.32
N LEU A 261 3.72 -13.28 -7.08
CA LEU A 261 4.26 -13.82 -5.82
C LEU A 261 5.78 -14.06 -5.89
N ALA A 262 6.41 -13.96 -7.07
CA ALA A 262 7.84 -14.23 -7.25
C ALA A 262 8.69 -13.02 -6.87
N THR A 263 8.32 -11.81 -7.32
CA THR A 263 9.06 -10.57 -7.02
C THR A 263 9.28 -10.34 -5.51
N PRO A 264 8.27 -10.49 -4.63
CA PRO A 264 8.45 -10.42 -3.19
C PRO A 264 9.54 -11.32 -2.58
N LEU A 265 9.85 -12.44 -3.24
CA LEU A 265 10.81 -13.44 -2.75
C LEU A 265 12.24 -13.16 -3.21
N HIS A 266 12.42 -12.31 -4.23
CA HIS A 266 13.70 -12.03 -4.87
C HIS A 266 14.73 -11.49 -3.86
N HIS A 267 15.99 -11.91 -3.98
CA HIS A 267 17.11 -11.30 -3.27
C HIS A 267 17.40 -9.92 -3.84
N THR A 268 17.70 -8.93 -3.02
CA THR A 268 18.01 -7.59 -3.50
C THR A 268 19.50 -7.30 -3.35
N TRP A 269 20.11 -6.75 -4.40
CA TRP A 269 21.53 -6.38 -4.44
C TRP A 269 21.82 -4.98 -3.84
N THR A 270 20.80 -4.27 -3.34
CA THR A 270 20.93 -2.85 -2.94
C THR A 270 21.75 -2.61 -1.66
N TYR A 271 22.18 -3.66 -0.96
CA TYR A 271 23.04 -3.56 0.23
C TYR A 271 24.54 -3.47 -0.13
N GLN A 272 24.98 -2.34 -0.69
CA GLN A 272 26.41 -2.04 -0.89
C GLN A 272 27.24 -2.07 0.42
N ALA A 273 26.60 -1.91 1.58
CA ALA A 273 27.28 -1.95 2.88
C ALA A 273 27.50 -3.39 3.43
N LEU A 274 26.88 -4.42 2.85
CA LEU A 274 27.00 -5.83 3.29
C LEU A 274 27.78 -6.72 2.30
N VAL A 275 28.59 -6.14 1.41
CA VAL A 275 29.32 -6.88 0.36
C VAL A 275 30.08 -8.09 0.90
N HIS A 276 30.68 -8.00 2.10
CA HIS A 276 31.36 -9.13 2.73
C HIS A 276 30.41 -10.26 3.17
N ASP A 277 29.24 -9.95 3.73
CA ASP A 277 28.25 -10.94 4.18
C ASP A 277 27.45 -11.54 3.01
N VAL A 278 27.21 -10.75 1.96
CA VAL A 278 26.53 -11.15 0.72
C VAL A 278 27.38 -12.16 -0.06
N LEU A 279 28.69 -11.89 -0.21
CA LEU A 279 29.62 -12.78 -0.91
C LEU A 279 29.92 -14.05 -0.10
N ALA A 280 30.05 -13.95 1.23
CA ALA A 280 30.28 -15.12 2.09
C ALA A 280 29.13 -16.14 2.04
N ARG A 281 27.89 -15.68 1.83
CA ARG A 281 26.69 -16.53 1.72
C ARG A 281 26.33 -16.88 0.26
N LYS A 282 27.15 -16.46 -0.71
CA LYS A 282 26.92 -16.63 -2.16
C LYS A 282 25.59 -16.02 -2.64
N LEU A 283 25.08 -14.96 -1.99
CA LEU A 283 23.78 -14.35 -2.34
C LEU A 283 23.79 -13.69 -3.73
N ASP A 284 24.97 -13.32 -4.23
CA ASP A 284 25.21 -12.95 -5.63
C ASP A 284 24.80 -14.07 -6.60
N VAL A 285 25.13 -15.32 -6.27
CA VAL A 285 24.76 -16.50 -7.07
C VAL A 285 23.25 -16.74 -6.99
N TYR A 286 22.64 -16.58 -5.80
CA TYR A 286 21.18 -16.67 -5.65
C TYR A 286 20.47 -15.64 -6.53
N PHE A 287 20.91 -14.38 -6.48
CA PHE A 287 20.36 -13.30 -7.29
C PHE A 287 20.47 -13.61 -8.80
N GLU A 288 21.64 -14.06 -9.26
CA GLU A 288 21.86 -14.42 -10.66
C GLU A 288 20.93 -15.56 -11.11
N TYR A 289 20.75 -16.58 -10.27
CA TYR A 289 19.87 -17.70 -10.56
C TYR A 289 18.40 -17.27 -10.61
N GLU A 290 17.96 -16.44 -9.67
CA GLU A 290 16.59 -15.90 -9.62
C GLU A 290 16.26 -15.11 -10.89
N GLU A 291 17.16 -14.21 -11.30
CA GLU A 291 17.04 -13.46 -12.55
C GLU A 291 17.02 -14.39 -13.77
N LYS A 292 17.89 -15.39 -13.84
CA LYS A 292 17.88 -16.38 -14.93
C LYS A 292 16.57 -17.17 -14.96
N ILE A 293 16.05 -17.59 -13.79
CA ILE A 293 14.80 -18.33 -13.67
C ILE A 293 13.61 -17.48 -14.13
N MET A 294 13.51 -16.24 -13.63
CA MET A 294 12.42 -15.32 -13.99
C MET A 294 12.50 -14.88 -15.44
N SER A 295 13.70 -14.75 -16.00
CA SER A 295 13.94 -14.47 -17.42
C SER A 295 13.88 -15.70 -18.35
N LYS A 296 13.66 -16.91 -17.80
CA LYS A 296 13.66 -18.20 -18.52
C LYS A 296 14.97 -18.49 -19.27
N THR A 297 16.08 -18.00 -18.74
CA THR A 297 17.42 -18.28 -19.21
C THR A 297 17.90 -19.63 -18.65
N THR A 298 18.74 -20.34 -19.39
CA THR A 298 19.34 -21.61 -18.94
C THR A 298 20.24 -21.38 -17.73
N LEU A 299 20.12 -22.26 -16.73
CA LEU A 299 21.00 -22.26 -15.56
C LEU A 299 22.33 -22.97 -15.88
N ASP A 300 23.43 -22.44 -15.35
CA ASP A 300 24.78 -22.99 -15.58
C ASP A 300 25.06 -24.23 -14.73
N LYS A 301 24.45 -24.34 -13.55
CA LYS A 301 24.45 -25.54 -12.69
C LYS A 301 23.03 -25.90 -12.28
N SER A 302 22.82 -27.16 -11.90
CA SER A 302 21.51 -27.62 -11.43
C SER A 302 21.07 -26.81 -10.20
N LEU A 303 19.79 -26.45 -10.16
CA LEU A 303 19.20 -25.79 -9.00
C LEU A 303 19.35 -26.65 -7.72
N LEU A 304 19.27 -27.98 -7.88
CA LEU A 304 19.42 -28.92 -6.77
C LEU A 304 20.82 -28.85 -6.14
N ASP A 305 21.86 -28.55 -6.93
CA ASP A 305 23.24 -28.45 -6.43
C ASP A 305 23.39 -27.25 -5.49
N ILE A 306 22.78 -26.12 -5.83
CA ILE A 306 22.81 -24.91 -4.97
C ILE A 306 22.02 -25.14 -3.68
N ILE A 307 20.85 -25.75 -3.76
CA ILE A 307 20.04 -26.06 -2.56
C ILE A 307 20.78 -27.02 -1.63
N SER A 308 21.52 -27.98 -2.19
CA SER A 308 22.24 -29.00 -1.43
C SER A 308 23.59 -28.52 -0.90
N ASP A 309 24.13 -27.40 -1.38
CA ASP A 309 25.41 -26.84 -0.94
C ASP A 309 25.30 -26.31 0.50
N PRO A 310 26.00 -26.91 1.49
CA PRO A 310 25.92 -26.48 2.89
C PRO A 310 26.49 -25.08 3.14
N ASP A 311 27.36 -24.60 2.24
CA ASP A 311 28.03 -23.30 2.36
C ASP A 311 27.29 -22.19 1.57
N ALA A 312 26.18 -22.51 0.90
CA ALA A 312 25.43 -21.57 0.06
C ALA A 312 24.08 -21.16 0.68
N GLY A 313 23.98 -19.91 1.13
CA GLY A 313 22.74 -19.32 1.63
C GLY A 313 22.22 -19.93 2.94
N THR A 314 21.23 -19.27 3.52
CA THR A 314 20.48 -19.78 4.68
C THR A 314 19.37 -20.73 4.23
N PRO A 315 18.73 -21.49 5.16
CA PRO A 315 17.56 -22.29 4.82
C PRO A 315 16.43 -21.45 4.21
N GLU A 316 16.29 -20.20 4.63
CA GLU A 316 15.32 -19.27 4.04
C GLU A 316 15.68 -18.91 2.60
N ASP A 317 16.94 -18.61 2.30
CA ASP A 317 17.40 -18.27 0.94
C ASP A 317 17.17 -19.45 -0.04
N LYS A 318 17.46 -20.68 0.41
CA LYS A 318 17.18 -21.92 -0.33
C LYS A 318 15.69 -22.09 -0.63
N MET A 319 14.85 -21.84 0.37
CA MET A 319 13.40 -21.90 0.20
C MET A 319 12.92 -20.82 -0.79
N ARG A 320 13.39 -19.57 -0.67
CA ARG A 320 13.06 -18.47 -1.60
C ARG A 320 13.39 -18.83 -3.04
N LEU A 321 14.62 -19.27 -3.27
CA LEU A 321 15.08 -19.66 -4.61
C LEU A 321 14.22 -20.78 -5.19
N PHE A 322 13.90 -21.81 -4.39
CA PHE A 322 13.04 -22.90 -4.85
C PHE A 322 11.61 -22.44 -5.14
N LEU A 323 11.02 -21.57 -4.30
CA LEU A 323 9.70 -21.01 -4.55
C LEU A 323 9.67 -20.16 -5.83
N ILE A 324 10.69 -19.35 -6.09
CA ILE A 324 10.83 -18.57 -7.33
C ILE A 324 10.89 -19.49 -8.54
N TYR A 325 11.71 -20.55 -8.48
CA TYR A 325 11.74 -21.60 -9.49
C TYR A 325 10.37 -22.23 -9.70
N TYR A 326 9.72 -22.65 -8.62
CA TYR A 326 8.44 -23.32 -8.68
C TYR A 326 7.34 -22.41 -9.22
N ILE A 327 7.31 -21.12 -8.86
CA ILE A 327 6.32 -20.15 -9.37
C ILE A 327 6.56 -19.89 -10.87
N SER A 328 7.82 -19.67 -11.25
CA SER A 328 8.20 -19.26 -12.62
C SER A 328 8.19 -20.39 -13.64
N ALA A 329 8.28 -21.65 -13.20
CA ALA A 329 8.30 -22.81 -14.09
C ALA A 329 6.99 -22.94 -14.90
N GLN A 330 7.08 -23.11 -16.23
CA GLN A 330 5.89 -23.30 -17.08
C GLN A 330 5.13 -24.58 -16.76
N GLN A 331 5.85 -25.64 -16.42
CA GLN A 331 5.30 -26.90 -15.96
C GLN A 331 5.83 -27.19 -14.57
N ALA A 332 4.99 -27.76 -13.71
CA ALA A 332 5.44 -28.21 -12.40
C ALA A 332 6.51 -29.30 -12.58
N PRO A 333 7.54 -29.36 -11.72
CA PRO A 333 8.48 -30.47 -11.71
C PRO A 333 7.74 -31.81 -11.62
N SER A 334 8.35 -32.87 -12.15
CA SER A 334 7.81 -34.22 -11.98
C SER A 334 7.69 -34.56 -10.49
N GLU A 335 6.81 -35.47 -10.12
CA GLU A 335 6.63 -35.85 -8.71
C GLU A 335 7.94 -36.38 -8.10
N ALA A 336 8.71 -37.15 -8.88
CA ALA A 336 10.02 -37.64 -8.48
C ALA A 336 11.02 -36.49 -8.24
N ASP A 337 11.11 -35.51 -9.14
CA ASP A 337 12.00 -34.36 -8.97
C ASP A 337 11.57 -33.51 -7.77
N LEU A 338 10.27 -33.31 -7.61
CA LEU A 338 9.72 -32.54 -6.50
C LEU A 338 10.05 -33.17 -5.14
N GLU A 339 10.01 -34.49 -5.02
CA GLU A 339 10.43 -35.19 -3.80
C GLU A 339 11.95 -35.06 -3.54
N GLN A 340 12.78 -35.03 -4.59
CA GLN A 340 14.22 -34.76 -4.43
C GLN A 340 14.46 -33.34 -3.89
N TYR A 341 13.78 -32.33 -4.44
CA TYR A 341 13.88 -30.96 -3.93
C TYR A 341 13.38 -30.83 -2.50
N LYS A 342 12.24 -31.44 -2.15
CA LYS A 342 11.73 -31.44 -0.76
C LYS A 342 12.72 -32.06 0.21
N LYS A 343 13.34 -33.18 -0.17
CA LYS A 343 14.37 -33.83 0.65
C LYS A 343 15.56 -32.89 0.87
N ALA A 344 16.12 -32.33 -0.21
CA ALA A 344 17.25 -31.41 -0.11
C ALA A 344 16.93 -30.16 0.75
N LEU A 345 15.72 -29.60 0.59
CA LEU A 345 15.25 -28.48 1.42
C LEU A 345 15.11 -28.87 2.89
N THR A 346 14.57 -30.06 3.18
CA THR A 346 14.42 -30.56 4.55
C THR A 346 15.78 -30.83 5.19
N ASP A 347 16.70 -31.45 4.46
CA ASP A 347 18.07 -31.72 4.91
C ASP A 347 18.84 -30.41 5.16
N ALA A 348 18.54 -29.36 4.39
CA ALA A 348 19.04 -28.00 4.62
C ALA A 348 18.32 -27.24 5.75
N GLY A 349 17.35 -27.85 6.46
CA GLY A 349 16.64 -27.25 7.59
C GLY A 349 15.48 -26.30 7.21
N CYS A 350 14.98 -26.38 5.97
CA CYS A 350 13.89 -25.50 5.51
C CYS A 350 12.52 -25.96 6.02
N ASN A 351 11.67 -25.00 6.39
CA ASN A 351 10.25 -25.23 6.63
C ASN A 351 9.50 -25.35 5.28
N LEU A 352 8.81 -26.47 5.04
CA LEU A 352 8.12 -26.73 3.78
C LEU A 352 6.70 -26.12 3.66
N ASN A 353 6.16 -25.50 4.71
CA ASN A 353 4.80 -24.94 4.68
C ASN A 353 4.59 -23.89 3.57
N PRO A 354 5.52 -22.94 3.31
CA PRO A 354 5.39 -22.03 2.16
C PRO A 354 5.18 -22.76 0.83
N LEU A 355 5.91 -23.86 0.61
CA LEU A 355 5.77 -24.68 -0.60
C LEU A 355 4.40 -25.35 -0.68
N GLN A 356 3.84 -25.81 0.46
CA GLN A 356 2.51 -26.39 0.48
C GLN A 356 1.45 -25.40 -0.03
N TYR A 357 1.50 -24.16 0.45
CA TYR A 357 0.60 -23.11 0.01
C TYR A 357 0.81 -22.76 -1.47
N ILE A 358 2.07 -22.53 -1.89
CA ILE A 358 2.39 -22.16 -3.28
C ILE A 358 1.99 -23.27 -4.27
N LYS A 359 2.09 -24.55 -3.89
CA LYS A 359 1.59 -25.67 -4.71
C LYS A 359 0.08 -25.59 -4.92
N GLN A 360 -0.69 -25.29 -3.87
CA GLN A 360 -2.14 -25.12 -3.96
C GLN A 360 -2.48 -23.90 -4.84
N TRP A 361 -1.86 -22.75 -4.56
CA TRP A 361 -2.04 -21.53 -5.35
C TRP A 361 -1.77 -21.77 -6.84
N LYS A 362 -0.65 -22.43 -7.18
CA LYS A 362 -0.29 -22.71 -8.58
C LYS A 362 -1.30 -23.65 -9.25
N ALA A 363 -1.83 -24.63 -8.53
CA ALA A 363 -2.89 -25.50 -9.03
C ALA A 363 -4.18 -24.72 -9.31
N PHE A 364 -4.58 -23.82 -8.41
CA PHE A 364 -5.74 -22.95 -8.60
C PHE A 364 -5.56 -21.99 -9.78
N ALA A 365 -4.40 -21.35 -9.90
CA ALA A 365 -4.07 -20.47 -11.02
C ALA A 365 -4.11 -21.22 -12.38
N LYS A 366 -3.67 -22.48 -12.41
CA LYS A 366 -3.77 -23.34 -13.61
C LYS A 366 -5.21 -23.77 -13.91
N MET A 367 -6.03 -24.08 -12.90
CA MET A 367 -7.45 -24.40 -13.13
C MET A 367 -8.24 -23.19 -13.65
N ALA A 368 -7.96 -22.01 -13.12
CA ALA A 368 -8.41 -20.73 -13.65
C ALA A 368 -7.96 -20.48 -15.10
N SER A 369 -6.87 -21.13 -15.52
CA SER A 369 -6.34 -21.01 -16.88
C SER A 369 -7.05 -21.83 -17.96
N ALA A 370 -7.85 -22.82 -17.57
CA ALA A 370 -8.50 -23.71 -18.51
C ALA A 370 -9.71 -23.01 -19.17
N PRO A 371 -9.89 -23.14 -20.51
CA PRO A 371 -11.06 -22.58 -21.19
C PRO A 371 -12.34 -23.21 -20.61
N ALA A 372 -13.26 -22.37 -20.15
CA ALA A 372 -14.54 -22.79 -19.59
C ALA A 372 -15.42 -23.39 -20.70
N SER A 373 -15.49 -24.72 -20.75
CA SER A 373 -16.55 -25.44 -21.45
C SER A 373 -17.64 -25.82 -20.44
N TYR A 374 -18.85 -25.30 -20.68
CA TYR A 374 -20.15 -25.70 -20.10
C TYR A 374 -20.49 -25.32 -18.64
N GLY A 375 -21.69 -24.76 -18.47
CA GLY A 375 -22.52 -24.92 -17.26
C GLY A 375 -22.85 -23.62 -16.51
N ASN A 376 -24.13 -23.26 -16.48
CA ASN A 376 -24.66 -22.13 -15.71
C ASN A 376 -24.81 -22.48 -14.22
N SER A 377 -24.64 -21.47 -13.37
CA SER A 377 -24.84 -21.42 -11.90
C SER A 377 -23.61 -21.63 -10.98
N THR A 378 -23.52 -20.73 -10.01
CA THR A 378 -22.56 -20.55 -8.90
C THR A 378 -21.19 -19.93 -9.23
N THR A 379 -20.92 -18.82 -8.53
CA THR A 379 -19.84 -17.85 -8.71
C THR A 379 -18.45 -18.46 -8.71
N LYS A 380 -17.78 -18.45 -9.87
CA LYS A 380 -16.33 -18.68 -10.00
C LYS A 380 -15.77 -17.77 -11.09
N SER A 381 -15.04 -16.74 -10.66
CA SER A 381 -14.44 -15.70 -11.50
C SER A 381 -12.92 -15.78 -11.42
N MET A 382 -12.25 -16.53 -12.30
CA MET A 382 -10.78 -16.46 -12.42
C MET A 382 -10.36 -16.68 -13.88
N GLY A 383 -10.64 -15.73 -14.78
CA GLY A 383 -10.15 -15.76 -16.17
C GLY A 383 -8.83 -14.99 -16.40
N LEU A 384 -8.29 -14.36 -15.34
CA LEU A 384 -7.14 -13.44 -15.41
C LEU A 384 -5.81 -14.13 -15.07
N LEU A 385 -5.80 -15.01 -14.06
CA LEU A 385 -4.63 -15.83 -13.72
C LEU A 385 -4.20 -16.72 -14.91
N SER A 386 -5.14 -17.06 -15.80
CA SER A 386 -4.90 -17.81 -17.04
C SER A 386 -3.83 -17.22 -17.93
N ARG A 387 -3.86 -15.89 -18.04
CA ARG A 387 -3.14 -15.17 -19.08
C ARG A 387 -1.84 -14.63 -18.54
N VAL A 388 -1.75 -14.26 -17.27
CA VAL A 388 -0.47 -13.86 -16.66
C VAL A 388 0.52 -15.04 -16.67
N MET A 389 0.07 -16.27 -16.37
CA MET A 389 0.93 -17.47 -16.45
C MET A 389 1.37 -17.83 -17.90
N ASN A 390 0.54 -17.56 -18.91
CA ASN A 390 0.90 -17.77 -20.32
C ASN A 390 1.62 -16.57 -20.98
N THR A 391 1.50 -15.37 -20.40
CA THR A 391 2.14 -14.11 -20.82
C THR A 391 3.35 -13.75 -19.94
N GLY A 392 3.94 -14.76 -19.29
CA GLY A 392 5.37 -14.75 -18.98
C GLY A 392 6.15 -14.95 -20.29
N SER A 393 6.05 -14.02 -21.23
CA SER A 393 6.61 -14.21 -22.58
C SER A 393 6.72 -12.90 -23.37
N GLN A 394 7.80 -12.16 -23.11
CA GLN A 394 8.70 -11.65 -24.14
C GLN A 394 10.08 -11.42 -23.50
N PHE A 395 10.67 -12.51 -23.01
CA PHE A 395 12.05 -12.54 -22.56
C PHE A 395 12.93 -12.87 -23.77
N VAL A 396 13.51 -11.85 -24.39
CA VAL A 396 14.56 -12.01 -25.40
C VAL A 396 15.78 -11.27 -24.89
N MET A 397 16.88 -11.98 -24.65
CA MET A 397 18.18 -11.35 -24.54
C MET A 397 19.22 -12.20 -25.26
N GLU A 398 19.76 -11.64 -26.34
CA GLU A 398 20.83 -12.21 -27.13
C GLU A 398 22.18 -11.81 -26.51
N GLY A 399 22.97 -12.81 -26.15
CA GLY A 399 24.43 -12.84 -26.19
C GLY A 399 25.27 -11.64 -25.69
N VAL A 400 25.87 -11.85 -24.51
CA VAL A 400 27.28 -11.53 -24.15
C VAL A 400 27.68 -10.08 -23.81
N LYS A 401 28.22 -9.95 -22.58
CA LYS A 401 29.17 -8.94 -22.06
C LYS A 401 28.74 -7.47 -22.09
N ASN A 402 27.91 -7.10 -21.13
CA ASN A 402 28.10 -5.93 -20.27
C ASN A 402 27.23 -6.16 -19.01
N LEU A 403 27.83 -6.07 -17.82
CA LEU A 403 27.20 -6.25 -16.50
C LEU A 403 26.26 -5.08 -16.12
N VAL A 404 25.55 -4.56 -17.10
CA VAL A 404 24.40 -3.67 -16.93
C VAL A 404 23.27 -4.34 -17.68
N LEU A 405 22.62 -5.28 -17.00
CA LEU A 405 21.37 -5.90 -17.44
C LEU A 405 20.36 -4.78 -17.69
N LYS A 406 19.74 -4.73 -18.88
CA LYS A 406 18.68 -3.75 -19.15
C LYS A 406 17.52 -4.00 -18.18
N GLN A 407 17.14 -2.97 -17.41
CA GLN A 407 16.02 -3.00 -16.48
C GLN A 407 14.75 -3.48 -17.21
N GLN A 408 14.17 -4.61 -16.76
CA GLN A 408 12.93 -5.16 -17.30
C GLN A 408 11.73 -4.68 -16.49
N ASN A 409 10.59 -4.49 -17.14
CA ASN A 409 9.35 -4.10 -16.47
C ASN A 409 8.71 -5.32 -15.79
N LEU A 410 8.54 -5.25 -14.48
CA LEU A 410 7.83 -6.25 -13.67
C LEU A 410 6.32 -6.26 -14.02
N PRO A 411 5.55 -7.31 -13.63
CA PRO A 411 4.12 -7.42 -13.97
C PRO A 411 3.30 -6.17 -13.61
N VAL A 412 3.51 -5.63 -12.41
CA VAL A 412 2.87 -4.39 -11.95
C VAL A 412 3.16 -3.21 -12.90
N THR A 413 4.43 -3.01 -13.26
CA THR A 413 4.89 -1.96 -14.18
C THR A 413 4.33 -2.13 -15.58
N ARG A 414 4.23 -3.37 -16.08
CA ARG A 414 3.62 -3.69 -17.38
C ARG A 414 2.13 -3.36 -17.42
N ILE A 415 1.39 -3.78 -16.39
CA ILE A 415 -0.04 -3.48 -16.25
C ILE A 415 -0.25 -1.97 -16.24
N LEU A 416 0.57 -1.24 -15.48
CA LEU A 416 0.54 0.21 -15.43
C LEU A 416 0.84 0.84 -16.79
N ASP A 417 1.94 0.46 -17.47
CA ASP A 417 2.30 0.99 -18.80
C ASP A 417 1.16 0.77 -19.81
N ASN A 418 0.55 -0.42 -19.83
CA ASN A 418 -0.58 -0.71 -20.72
C ASN A 418 -1.77 0.21 -20.47
N LEU A 419 -2.18 0.37 -19.20
CA LEU A 419 -3.35 1.18 -18.83
C LEU A 419 -3.08 2.69 -18.93
N MET A 420 -1.89 3.14 -18.53
CA MET A 420 -1.48 4.55 -18.56
C MET A 420 -1.30 5.03 -20.01
N GLU A 421 -0.80 4.19 -20.91
CA GLU A 421 -0.63 4.50 -22.34
C GLU A 421 -1.86 4.12 -23.19
N MET A 422 -2.92 3.55 -22.60
CA MET A 422 -4.11 3.05 -23.31
C MET A 422 -3.79 2.04 -24.42
N LYS A 423 -2.77 1.20 -24.20
CA LYS A 423 -2.40 0.10 -25.11
C LYS A 423 -3.41 -1.02 -24.98
N SER A 424 -3.85 -1.58 -26.11
CA SER A 424 -4.62 -2.82 -26.08
C SER A 424 -3.67 -3.96 -25.73
N ASN A 425 -4.03 -4.72 -24.70
CA ASN A 425 -3.26 -5.86 -24.23
C ASN A 425 -4.24 -6.87 -23.62
N PRO A 426 -4.20 -8.15 -24.03
CA PRO A 426 -5.10 -9.18 -23.49
C PRO A 426 -5.09 -9.34 -21.97
N GLU A 427 -4.02 -8.88 -21.29
CA GLU A 427 -3.84 -8.87 -19.84
C GLU A 427 -4.61 -7.74 -19.15
N THR A 428 -4.89 -6.63 -19.85
CA THR A 428 -5.53 -5.43 -19.29
C THR A 428 -6.83 -5.02 -19.96
N ASP A 429 -7.19 -5.66 -21.08
CA ASP A 429 -8.38 -5.35 -21.88
C ASP A 429 -9.69 -5.61 -21.11
N ASP A 430 -9.70 -6.55 -20.16
CA ASP A 430 -10.86 -6.92 -19.35
C ASP A 430 -10.95 -6.17 -18.00
N TYR A 431 -9.96 -5.33 -17.69
CA TYR A 431 -9.97 -4.50 -16.47
C TYR A 431 -11.22 -3.62 -16.45
N ARG A 432 -11.87 -3.59 -15.29
CA ARG A 432 -13.04 -2.74 -15.08
C ARG A 432 -12.63 -1.27 -15.10
N TYR A 433 -13.58 -0.42 -15.44
CA TYR A 433 -13.43 1.03 -15.48
C TYR A 433 -14.48 1.66 -14.59
N PHE A 434 -14.05 2.47 -13.63
CA PHE A 434 -14.95 3.27 -12.81
C PHE A 434 -14.57 4.74 -12.93
N ASP A 435 -15.59 5.57 -13.09
CA ASP A 435 -15.45 7.02 -13.12
C ASP A 435 -16.37 7.68 -12.09
N PRO A 436 -15.83 8.02 -10.89
CA PRO A 436 -16.63 8.64 -9.84
C PRO A 436 -17.27 10.00 -10.20
N LYS A 437 -16.74 10.72 -11.19
CA LYS A 437 -17.31 12.01 -11.64
C LYS A 437 -18.47 11.84 -12.64
N MET A 438 -18.62 10.65 -13.25
CA MET A 438 -19.73 10.39 -14.16
C MET A 438 -21.01 10.07 -13.37
N LEU A 439 -21.87 11.07 -13.17
CA LEU A 439 -23.14 10.93 -12.42
C LEU A 439 -24.16 9.98 -13.06
N ARG A 440 -24.02 9.69 -14.37
CA ARG A 440 -24.82 8.74 -15.14
C ARG A 440 -23.93 8.08 -16.19
N GLY A 441 -23.46 6.86 -15.94
CA GLY A 441 -22.75 6.04 -16.91
C GLY A 441 -23.19 4.59 -16.78
N ASN A 442 -23.42 3.91 -17.91
CA ASN A 442 -23.47 2.45 -17.92
C ASN A 442 -22.10 1.94 -17.44
N ASP A 443 -22.09 0.93 -16.57
CA ASP A 443 -20.92 0.31 -15.90
C ASP A 443 -19.82 -0.26 -16.83
N SER A 444 -19.82 0.06 -18.13
CA SER A 444 -19.14 -0.73 -19.14
C SER A 444 -18.52 0.02 -20.31
N SER A 445 -18.73 1.33 -20.49
CA SER A 445 -18.10 2.05 -21.63
C SER A 445 -16.94 2.93 -21.18
N VAL A 446 -15.73 2.39 -21.26
CA VAL A 446 -14.49 3.19 -21.28
C VAL A 446 -14.66 4.30 -22.33
N PRO A 447 -14.40 5.59 -21.99
CA PRO A 447 -14.49 6.67 -22.97
C PRO A 447 -13.65 6.34 -24.21
N ARG A 448 -14.23 6.53 -25.40
CA ARG A 448 -13.53 6.27 -26.68
C ARG A 448 -12.30 7.18 -26.90
N ASN A 449 -12.15 8.23 -26.09
CA ASN A 449 -11.06 9.18 -26.19
C ASN A 449 -9.80 8.63 -25.51
N LYS A 450 -8.77 8.32 -26.31
CA LYS A 450 -7.58 7.57 -25.92
C LYS A 450 -6.38 8.46 -25.57
N ASN A 451 -6.59 9.50 -24.76
CA ASN A 451 -5.43 10.27 -24.30
C ASN A 451 -4.71 9.48 -23.20
N PRO A 452 -3.39 9.28 -23.30
CA PRO A 452 -2.60 8.71 -22.22
C PRO A 452 -2.74 9.53 -20.94
N PHE A 453 -2.64 8.85 -19.80
CA PHE A 453 -2.59 9.52 -18.51
C PHE A 453 -1.21 10.09 -18.26
N GLN A 454 -1.16 11.31 -17.71
CA GLN A 454 0.08 11.94 -17.22
C GLN A 454 0.41 11.49 -15.81
N GLU A 455 -0.59 11.27 -14.96
CA GLU A 455 -0.41 10.82 -13.58
C GLU A 455 -1.11 9.50 -13.34
N ALA A 456 -0.42 8.58 -12.68
CA ALA A 456 -1.01 7.30 -12.28
C ALA A 456 -0.58 6.89 -10.87
N ILE A 457 -1.48 6.23 -10.16
CA ILE A 457 -1.26 5.61 -8.86
C ILE A 457 -1.47 4.12 -9.04
N VAL A 458 -0.49 3.32 -8.66
CA VAL A 458 -0.65 1.87 -8.54
C VAL A 458 -0.84 1.55 -7.07
N PHE A 459 -1.89 0.80 -6.74
CA PHE A 459 -2.09 0.31 -5.39
C PHE A 459 -2.22 -1.21 -5.36
N VAL A 460 -1.33 -1.87 -4.59
CA VAL A 460 -1.33 -3.33 -4.44
C VAL A 460 -2.06 -3.77 -3.17
N VAL A 461 -3.17 -4.48 -3.37
CA VAL A 461 -3.95 -5.14 -2.31
C VAL A 461 -3.28 -6.46 -1.95
N GLY A 462 -3.03 -6.70 -0.66
CA GLY A 462 -2.26 -7.86 -0.19
C GLY A 462 -0.76 -7.60 -0.11
N GLY A 463 -0.37 -6.33 -0.03
CA GLY A 463 0.98 -5.90 0.29
C GLY A 463 1.91 -5.69 -0.90
N GLY A 464 2.99 -4.95 -0.64
CA GLY A 464 3.93 -4.38 -1.59
C GLY A 464 5.37 -4.50 -1.11
N ASN A 465 6.31 -4.17 -2.00
CA ASN A 465 7.74 -4.28 -1.72
C ASN A 465 8.54 -3.21 -2.49
N TYR A 466 9.76 -2.93 -2.02
CA TYR A 466 10.63 -1.92 -2.61
C TYR A 466 11.14 -2.26 -4.02
N ILE A 467 11.13 -3.53 -4.43
CA ILE A 467 11.57 -3.93 -5.78
C ILE A 467 10.58 -3.40 -6.82
N GLU A 468 9.28 -3.54 -6.55
CA GLU A 468 8.22 -2.99 -7.41
C GLU A 468 8.27 -1.47 -7.48
N TYR A 469 8.41 -0.82 -6.32
CA TYR A 469 8.56 0.63 -6.26
C TYR A 469 9.76 1.09 -7.09
N GLN A 470 10.93 0.48 -6.90
CA GLN A 470 12.14 0.82 -7.64
C GLN A 470 11.97 0.58 -9.14
N ASN A 471 11.29 -0.49 -9.54
CA ASN A 471 11.02 -0.77 -10.94
C ASN A 471 10.12 0.29 -11.59
N LEU A 472 9.12 0.80 -10.86
CA LEU A 472 8.28 1.92 -11.31
C LEU A 472 9.07 3.24 -11.40
N VAL A 473 9.93 3.51 -10.43
CA VAL A 473 10.85 4.67 -10.42
C VAL A 473 11.79 4.62 -11.62
N ASP A 474 12.32 3.45 -11.95
CA ASP A 474 13.21 3.29 -13.11
C ASP A 474 12.45 3.39 -14.43
N TYR A 475 11.24 2.84 -14.49
CA TYR A 475 10.34 2.99 -15.64
C TYR A 475 9.99 4.45 -15.94
N ILE A 476 9.73 5.28 -14.92
CA ILE A 476 9.32 6.68 -15.11
C ILE A 476 10.48 7.61 -15.49
N LYS A 477 11.73 7.31 -15.09
CA LYS A 477 12.92 8.10 -15.47
C LYS A 477 13.06 8.30 -16.98
N GLY A 478 12.58 7.35 -17.78
CA GLY A 478 12.59 7.42 -19.24
C GLY A 478 11.40 8.15 -19.88
N LYS A 479 10.44 8.65 -19.09
CA LYS A 479 9.13 9.16 -19.58
C LYS A 479 8.93 10.62 -19.15
N GLN A 480 9.07 11.54 -20.09
CA GLN A 480 8.87 12.97 -19.80
C GLN A 480 7.40 13.31 -19.56
N GLY A 481 7.14 14.19 -18.56
CA GLY A 481 5.80 14.70 -18.27
C GLY A 481 4.85 13.68 -17.65
N LYS A 482 5.38 12.57 -17.11
CA LYS A 482 4.61 11.54 -16.44
C LYS A 482 5.03 11.38 -14.99
N HIS A 483 4.05 11.08 -14.14
CA HIS A 483 4.23 10.92 -12.71
C HIS A 483 3.57 9.62 -12.24
N ILE A 484 4.23 8.87 -11.37
CA ILE A 484 3.74 7.60 -10.84
C ILE A 484 3.89 7.60 -9.34
N LEU A 485 2.81 7.29 -8.63
CA LEU A 485 2.86 6.96 -7.21
C LEU A 485 2.60 5.46 -7.00
N TYR A 486 3.33 4.89 -6.06
CA TYR A 486 3.16 3.51 -5.62
C TYR A 486 2.51 3.47 -4.24
N GLY A 487 1.55 2.56 -4.07
CA GLY A 487 0.90 2.31 -2.81
C GLY A 487 0.67 0.83 -2.57
N CYS A 488 0.59 0.44 -1.30
CA CYS A 488 0.22 -0.92 -0.95
C CYS A 488 -0.49 -1.00 0.41
N SER A 489 -1.22 -2.10 0.62
CA SER A 489 -1.90 -2.35 1.90
C SER A 489 -0.92 -2.54 3.06
N GLU A 490 0.20 -3.20 2.78
CA GLU A 490 1.26 -3.54 3.72
C GLU A 490 2.60 -3.45 2.98
N LEU A 491 3.66 -2.96 3.62
CA LEU A 491 5.01 -3.06 3.08
C LEU A 491 5.77 -4.18 3.79
N PHE A 492 6.30 -5.13 3.02
CA PHE A 492 7.05 -6.26 3.56
C PHE A 492 8.37 -6.48 2.83
N ASN A 493 9.28 -7.21 3.49
CA ASN A 493 10.46 -7.81 2.86
C ASN A 493 10.22 -9.31 2.60
N ALA A 494 11.16 -9.97 1.93
CA ALA A 494 11.05 -11.37 1.56
C ALA A 494 10.84 -12.30 2.78
N THR A 495 11.55 -12.05 3.88
CA THR A 495 11.41 -12.81 5.14
C THR A 495 10.00 -12.71 5.71
N GLN A 496 9.45 -11.50 5.77
CA GLN A 496 8.08 -11.26 6.24
C GLN A 496 7.05 -11.94 5.33
N PHE A 497 7.25 -11.87 4.00
CA PHE A 497 6.35 -12.51 3.05
C PHE A 497 6.40 -14.04 3.14
N ILE A 498 7.58 -14.66 3.25
CA ILE A 498 7.71 -16.10 3.50
C ILE A 498 7.01 -16.53 4.77
N LYS A 499 7.08 -15.73 5.84
CA LYS A 499 6.38 -16.03 7.08
C LYS A 499 4.86 -16.08 6.86
N GLN A 500 4.31 -15.15 6.08
CA GLN A 500 2.89 -15.17 5.72
C GLN A 500 2.53 -16.42 4.89
N LEU A 501 3.33 -16.77 3.87
CA LEU A 501 3.14 -17.99 3.08
C LEU A 501 3.23 -19.26 3.94
N SER A 502 4.17 -19.30 4.89
CA SER A 502 4.30 -20.41 5.84
C SER A 502 3.05 -20.56 6.70
N GLN A 503 2.47 -19.47 7.17
CA GLN A 503 1.26 -19.51 8.00
C GLN A 503 0.04 -19.96 7.19
N LEU A 504 -0.07 -19.55 5.93
CA LEU A 504 -1.12 -20.02 5.02
C LEU A 504 -0.97 -21.50 4.64
N GLY A 505 0.26 -22.02 4.68
CA GLY A 505 0.55 -23.44 4.43
C GLY A 505 0.42 -24.34 5.65
N GLN A 506 0.15 -23.80 6.84
CA GLN A 506 -0.15 -24.59 8.03
C GLN A 506 -1.56 -25.17 7.91
N LYS A 507 -1.68 -26.48 8.14
CA LYS A 507 -2.96 -27.19 8.20
C LYS A 507 -3.52 -27.21 9.61
#